data_AF-A0A3D5DH43-F1
#
_entry.id   AF-A0A3D5DH43-F1
#
_cell.length_a   1.000
_cell.length_b   1.000
_cell.length_c   1.000
_cell.angle_alpha   90.00
_cell.angle_beta   90.00
_cell.angle_gamma   90.00
#
_symmetry.space_group_name_H-M   'P 1'
#
loop_
_entity.id
_entity.type
_entity.pdbx_description
1 polymer ?
#
loop_
_entity_poly.entity_id
_entity_poly.type
_entity_poly.pdbx_seq_one_letter_code
_entity_poly.pdbx_strand_id
1 'polypeptide(L)'
;MSQETIQPDLEDLNVIVSGQGGDGSLTVVNLLASVLRKNGMSVYTERDVLSRIKGGITAATLRAFSGERYTIGNHIDLLVAFDIDAVPKNLRQLNKNSIVLYDNSGGPLPDGILGDEIRAFGAPLSRQAVKTFRRDIYKNSISFGLIGRILGLPDDTMRVSFEDRFKRMGPQIMKYNLDALAVGLSLADELGYIEGQGLYRIQEIEGKPHMLITGNEAMAFGFSVAGGRFFAGYPITPSTDVMDWLIKWSPQFGGVVRQAEDELSAINMAIGSALTGTRTMVATCGPGLSLMQEGIGQLGMGEIPLVIVDAQRGGPSTGMPT
;
A
#
# COMPACT_ATOMS: atom_id res chain seq x y z
N MET A 1 -31.77 -32.30 -3.77
CA MET A 1 -31.26 -31.48 -4.89
C MET A 1 -30.52 -30.30 -4.27
N SER A 2 -29.21 -30.45 -4.09
CA SER A 2 -28.33 -29.38 -3.62
C SER A 2 -28.32 -28.29 -4.70
N GLN A 3 -28.74 -27.08 -4.35
CA GLN A 3 -28.46 -25.92 -5.19
C GLN A 3 -26.94 -25.79 -5.25
N GLU A 4 -26.34 -26.04 -6.41
CA GLU A 4 -24.97 -25.63 -6.70
C GLU A 4 -24.95 -24.11 -6.60
N THR A 5 -24.48 -23.58 -5.48
CA THR A 5 -24.25 -22.15 -5.31
C THR A 5 -23.13 -21.79 -6.27
N ILE A 6 -23.48 -21.20 -7.42
CA ILE A 6 -22.50 -20.72 -8.40
C ILE A 6 -21.69 -19.63 -7.69
N GLN A 7 -20.40 -19.89 -7.47
CA GLN A 7 -19.47 -18.87 -6.96
C GLN A 7 -19.45 -17.68 -7.94
N PRO A 8 -19.69 -16.45 -7.45
CA PRO A 8 -19.63 -15.27 -8.30
C PRO A 8 -18.21 -14.97 -8.76
N ASP A 9 -18.08 -14.36 -9.93
CA ASP A 9 -16.79 -13.87 -10.41
C ASP A 9 -16.34 -12.63 -9.63
N LEU A 10 -15.03 -12.50 -9.39
CA LEU A 10 -14.47 -11.34 -8.72
C LEU A 10 -14.36 -10.14 -9.67
N GLU A 11 -15.33 -9.23 -9.62
CA GLU A 11 -15.33 -8.03 -10.48
C GLU A 11 -14.82 -6.76 -9.79
N ASP A 12 -15.04 -6.61 -8.49
CA ASP A 12 -14.66 -5.44 -7.68
C ASP A 12 -14.47 -5.90 -6.22
N LEU A 13 -13.35 -5.53 -5.60
CA LEU A 13 -12.96 -5.99 -4.28
C LEU A 13 -12.24 -4.90 -3.50
N ASN A 14 -12.80 -4.50 -2.37
CA ASN A 14 -12.23 -3.55 -1.42
C ASN A 14 -11.73 -4.27 -0.17
N VAL A 15 -10.42 -4.31 0.01
CA VAL A 15 -9.75 -4.94 1.17
C VAL A 15 -9.06 -3.87 2.00
N ILE A 16 -9.27 -3.89 3.31
CA ILE A 16 -8.45 -3.12 4.27
C ILE A 16 -7.72 -4.10 5.17
N VAL A 17 -6.40 -3.96 5.27
CA VAL A 17 -5.59 -4.64 6.27
C VAL A 17 -5.13 -3.60 7.27
N SER A 18 -5.51 -3.76 8.54
CA SER A 18 -5.28 -2.78 9.59
C SER A 18 -4.74 -3.44 10.85
N GLY A 19 -3.84 -2.74 11.54
CA GLY A 19 -3.11 -3.26 12.69
C GLY A 19 -2.15 -2.22 13.24
N GLN A 20 -1.30 -2.62 14.16
CA GLN A 20 -0.28 -1.72 14.70
C GLN A 20 0.78 -1.40 13.64
N GLY A 21 1.31 -0.18 13.68
CA GLY A 21 2.45 0.20 12.85
C GLY A 21 3.63 -0.77 13.02
N GLY A 22 3.96 -1.50 11.96
CA GLY A 22 4.98 -2.55 11.97
C GLY A 22 4.46 -3.97 11.73
N ASP A 23 3.15 -4.20 11.78
CA ASP A 23 2.55 -5.53 11.62
C ASP A 23 2.61 -6.10 10.19
N GLY A 24 2.98 -5.26 9.21
CA GLY A 24 3.12 -5.67 7.82
C GLY A 24 1.82 -5.64 7.00
N SER A 25 0.84 -4.81 7.38
CA SER A 25 -0.40 -4.61 6.61
C SER A 25 -0.14 -4.27 5.14
N LEU A 26 0.83 -3.39 4.87
CA LEU A 26 1.25 -3.02 3.52
C LEU A 26 1.87 -4.20 2.74
N THR A 27 2.50 -5.15 3.43
CA THR A 27 3.05 -6.35 2.78
C THR A 27 1.92 -7.22 2.24
N VAL A 28 0.86 -7.43 3.04
CA VAL A 28 -0.33 -8.20 2.63
C VAL A 28 -1.02 -7.55 1.43
N VAL A 29 -1.30 -6.25 1.50
CA VAL A 29 -1.91 -5.51 0.40
C VAL A 29 -1.09 -5.58 -0.88
N ASN A 30 0.24 -5.43 -0.80
CA ASN A 30 1.10 -5.53 -1.98
C ASN A 30 1.14 -6.94 -2.58
N LEU A 31 1.09 -7.98 -1.74
CA LEU A 31 1.02 -9.37 -2.22
C LEU A 31 -0.31 -9.63 -2.93
N LEU A 32 -1.43 -9.17 -2.35
CA LEU A 32 -2.75 -9.26 -2.98
C LEU A 32 -2.80 -8.48 -4.29
N ALA A 33 -2.30 -7.24 -4.30
CA ALA A 33 -2.21 -6.41 -5.49
C ALA A 33 -1.37 -7.09 -6.59
N SER A 34 -0.25 -7.72 -6.22
CA SER A 34 0.60 -8.47 -7.16
C SER A 34 -0.14 -9.66 -7.78
N VAL A 35 -0.84 -10.45 -6.96
CA VAL A 35 -1.59 -11.62 -7.42
C VAL A 35 -2.76 -11.23 -8.31
N LEU A 36 -3.59 -10.27 -7.90
CA LEU A 36 -4.77 -9.85 -8.65
C LEU A 36 -4.39 -9.18 -9.98
N ARG A 37 -3.30 -8.40 -10.00
CA ARG A 37 -2.75 -7.86 -11.26
C ARG A 37 -2.26 -8.93 -12.22
N LYS A 38 -1.63 -9.99 -11.72
CA LYS A 38 -1.21 -11.13 -12.57
C LYS A 38 -2.41 -11.84 -13.22
N ASN A 39 -3.60 -11.75 -12.63
CA ASN A 39 -4.86 -12.23 -13.21
C ASN A 39 -5.57 -11.16 -14.07
N GLY A 40 -4.90 -10.05 -14.40
CA GLY A 40 -5.40 -9.01 -15.30
C GLY A 40 -6.27 -7.93 -14.65
N MET A 41 -6.50 -7.97 -13.33
CA MET A 41 -7.26 -6.94 -12.63
C MET A 41 -6.46 -5.65 -12.46
N SER A 42 -7.13 -4.51 -12.57
CA SER A 42 -6.56 -3.22 -12.18
C SER A 42 -6.64 -3.04 -10.67
N VAL A 43 -5.71 -2.29 -10.08
CA VAL A 43 -5.66 -2.11 -8.62
C VAL A 43 -5.37 -0.67 -8.24
N TYR A 44 -6.02 -0.21 -7.17
CA TYR A 44 -5.63 0.95 -6.39
C TYR A 44 -5.14 0.50 -5.02
N THR A 45 -4.05 1.09 -4.55
CA THR A 45 -3.56 0.87 -3.19
C THR A 45 -3.37 2.20 -2.49
N GLU A 46 -3.75 2.26 -1.23
CA GLU A 46 -3.56 3.40 -0.36
C GLU A 46 -2.91 2.95 0.96
N ARG A 47 -2.17 3.86 1.59
CA ARG A 47 -1.61 3.66 2.92
C ARG A 47 -2.12 4.78 3.82
N ASP A 48 -2.79 4.40 4.90
CA ASP A 48 -3.16 5.31 5.99
C ASP A 48 -2.17 5.08 7.13
N VAL A 49 -1.29 6.06 7.32
CA VAL A 49 -0.23 6.02 8.32
C VAL A 49 -0.39 7.21 9.25
N LEU A 50 -0.06 7.00 10.53
CA LEU A 50 -0.02 8.10 11.48
C LEU A 50 1.30 8.86 11.34
N SER A 51 1.32 10.12 11.74
CA SER A 51 2.55 10.91 11.91
C SER A 51 3.37 10.44 13.13
N ARG A 52 3.65 9.12 13.22
CA ARG A 52 4.42 8.43 14.25
C ARG A 52 5.16 7.25 13.63
N ILE A 53 6.41 7.04 14.04
CA ILE A 53 7.26 5.95 13.50
C ILE A 53 6.86 4.57 14.04
N LYS A 54 6.34 4.50 15.27
CA LYS A 54 5.89 3.26 15.91
C LYS A 54 4.60 3.49 16.69
N GLY A 55 3.76 2.46 16.67
CA GLY A 55 2.53 2.40 17.45
C GLY A 55 1.37 3.17 16.83
N GLY A 56 0.18 2.74 17.23
CA GLY A 56 -1.07 3.22 16.67
C GLY A 56 -1.51 2.38 15.48
N ILE A 57 -2.81 2.40 15.24
CA ILE A 57 -3.44 1.63 14.17
C ILE A 57 -3.16 2.34 12.84
N THR A 58 -2.54 1.63 11.92
CA THR A 58 -2.38 2.02 10.52
C THR A 58 -3.20 1.09 9.65
N ALA A 59 -3.45 1.50 8.40
CA ALA A 59 -4.16 0.68 7.43
C ALA A 59 -3.44 0.70 6.08
N ALA A 60 -3.54 -0.42 5.38
CA ALA A 60 -3.28 -0.48 3.96
C ALA A 60 -4.58 -0.92 3.27
N THR A 61 -4.95 -0.18 2.24
CA THR A 61 -6.19 -0.39 1.48
C THR A 61 -5.84 -0.88 0.09
N LEU A 62 -6.63 -1.80 -0.42
CA LEU A 62 -6.62 -2.30 -1.79
C LEU A 62 -8.02 -2.19 -2.35
N ARG A 63 -8.15 -1.65 -3.55
CA ARG A 63 -9.29 -1.93 -4.43
C ARG A 63 -8.78 -2.64 -5.66
N ALA A 64 -9.26 -3.85 -5.94
CA ALA A 64 -9.01 -4.56 -7.18
C ALA A 64 -10.30 -4.62 -8.00
N PHE A 65 -10.23 -4.37 -9.30
CA PHE A 65 -11.41 -4.32 -10.15
C PHE A 65 -11.13 -4.73 -11.60
N SER A 66 -12.19 -5.18 -12.27
CA SER A 66 -12.26 -5.35 -13.71
C SER A 66 -12.80 -4.08 -14.38
N GLY A 67 -12.39 -3.84 -15.63
CA GLY A 67 -12.77 -2.63 -16.37
C GLY A 67 -12.14 -1.34 -15.82
N GLU A 68 -12.85 -0.22 -15.98
CA GLU A 68 -12.37 1.10 -15.58
C GLU A 68 -12.99 1.56 -14.25
N ARG A 69 -12.12 1.95 -13.31
CA ARG A 69 -12.46 2.68 -12.08
C ARG A 69 -11.36 3.71 -11.87
N TYR A 70 -11.71 4.82 -11.21
CA TYR A 70 -10.79 5.94 -10.98
C TYR A 70 -10.60 6.29 -9.51
N THR A 71 -11.24 5.54 -8.60
CA THR A 71 -11.27 5.86 -7.17
C THR A 71 -11.15 4.59 -6.33
N ILE A 72 -10.79 4.77 -5.06
CA ILE A 72 -11.04 3.77 -4.01
C ILE A 72 -12.54 3.55 -3.82
N GLY A 73 -12.90 2.45 -3.15
CA GLY A 73 -14.28 2.14 -2.78
C GLY A 73 -14.72 2.89 -1.53
N ASN A 74 -16.04 2.99 -1.34
CA ASN A 74 -16.68 3.62 -0.17
C ASN A 74 -17.12 2.60 0.90
N HIS A 75 -16.96 1.31 0.62
CA HIS A 75 -17.27 0.21 1.52
C HIS A 75 -16.11 -0.80 1.53
N ILE A 76 -16.07 -1.65 2.56
CA ILE A 76 -15.07 -2.69 2.72
C ILE A 76 -15.73 -4.04 2.48
N ASP A 77 -15.22 -4.82 1.54
CA ASP A 77 -15.66 -6.20 1.32
C ASP A 77 -14.96 -7.15 2.31
N LEU A 78 -13.67 -6.92 2.55
CA LEU A 78 -12.88 -7.69 3.50
C LEU A 78 -12.03 -6.78 4.39
N LEU A 79 -12.33 -6.76 5.69
CA LEU A 79 -11.50 -6.16 6.72
C LEU A 79 -10.63 -7.23 7.37
N VAL A 80 -9.32 -7.01 7.40
CA VAL A 80 -8.35 -7.85 8.11
C VAL A 80 -7.76 -7.03 9.25
N ALA A 81 -8.09 -7.40 10.48
CA ALA A 81 -7.67 -6.70 11.69
C ALA A 81 -6.62 -7.52 12.45
N PHE A 82 -5.35 -7.13 12.37
CA PHE A 82 -4.27 -7.70 13.20
C PHE A 82 -4.32 -7.25 14.66
N ASP A 83 -5.01 -6.14 14.89
CA ASP A 83 -5.34 -5.63 16.21
C ASP A 83 -6.85 -5.41 16.24
N ILE A 84 -7.51 -5.91 17.28
CA ILE A 84 -8.97 -5.83 17.42
C ILE A 84 -9.46 -4.38 17.51
N ASP A 85 -8.62 -3.47 17.99
CA ASP A 85 -8.90 -2.04 18.05
C ASP A 85 -8.97 -1.38 16.67
N ALA A 86 -8.56 -2.09 15.60
CA ALA A 86 -8.75 -1.65 14.23
C ALA A 86 -10.21 -1.81 13.74
N VAL A 87 -11.00 -2.71 14.33
CA VAL A 87 -12.37 -2.97 13.90
C VAL A 87 -13.29 -1.76 14.13
N PRO A 88 -13.34 -1.16 15.34
CA PRO A 88 -14.17 0.02 15.60
C PRO A 88 -13.90 1.21 14.67
N LYS A 89 -12.65 1.36 14.19
CA LYS A 89 -12.24 2.45 13.30
C LYS A 89 -12.82 2.34 11.90
N ASN A 90 -13.20 1.14 11.48
CA ASN A 90 -13.65 0.84 10.13
C ASN A 90 -15.16 0.57 10.04
N LEU A 91 -15.89 0.59 11.17
CA LEU A 91 -17.32 0.24 11.24
C LEU A 91 -18.19 0.97 10.23
N ARG A 92 -17.92 2.26 9.97
CA ARG A 92 -18.73 3.09 9.06
C ARG A 92 -18.66 2.64 7.60
N GLN A 93 -17.62 1.88 7.23
CA GLN A 93 -17.42 1.39 5.87
C GLN A 93 -17.83 -0.08 5.72
N LEU A 94 -18.15 -0.77 6.83
CA LEU A 94 -18.67 -2.13 6.81
C LEU A 94 -20.17 -2.13 6.48
N ASN A 95 -20.61 -3.15 5.75
CA ASN A 95 -21.99 -3.40 5.40
C ASN A 95 -22.31 -4.90 5.61
N LYS A 96 -23.56 -5.31 5.36
CA LYS A 96 -24.02 -6.70 5.54
C LYS A 96 -23.29 -7.76 4.70
N ASN A 97 -22.62 -7.34 3.62
CA ASN A 97 -21.84 -8.24 2.76
C ASN A 97 -20.38 -8.35 3.23
N SER A 98 -19.92 -7.40 4.05
CA SER A 98 -18.56 -7.34 4.56
C SER A 98 -18.19 -8.57 5.37
N ILE A 99 -16.91 -8.92 5.29
CA ILE A 99 -16.29 -9.96 6.10
C ILE A 99 -15.21 -9.32 6.96
N VAL A 100 -15.20 -9.67 8.24
CA VAL A 100 -14.17 -9.25 9.19
C VAL A 100 -13.35 -10.46 9.60
N LEU A 101 -12.11 -10.53 9.11
CA LEU A 101 -11.10 -11.44 9.63
C LEU A 101 -10.31 -10.71 10.73
N TYR A 102 -10.26 -11.25 11.94
CA TYR A 102 -9.52 -10.61 13.04
C TYR A 102 -8.60 -11.57 13.77
N ASP A 103 -7.53 -11.04 14.32
CA ASP A 103 -6.62 -11.81 15.17
C ASP A 103 -7.23 -12.04 16.56
N ASN A 104 -7.64 -13.28 16.84
CA ASN A 104 -8.23 -13.66 18.12
C ASN A 104 -7.18 -14.14 19.16
N SER A 105 -5.89 -13.93 18.89
CA SER A 105 -4.80 -14.35 19.79
C SER A 105 -4.92 -13.74 21.18
N GLY A 106 -5.43 -12.51 21.28
CA GLY A 106 -5.68 -11.78 22.53
C GLY A 106 -7.08 -11.96 23.13
N GLY A 107 -7.98 -12.68 22.46
CA GLY A 107 -9.38 -12.85 22.88
C GLY A 107 -10.38 -12.72 21.73
N PRO A 108 -11.67 -12.98 21.99
CA PRO A 108 -12.73 -12.77 21.00
C PRO A 108 -13.00 -11.27 20.78
N LEU A 109 -13.70 -10.94 19.68
CA LEU A 109 -14.32 -9.63 19.49
C LEU A 109 -15.31 -9.37 20.63
N PRO A 110 -15.27 -8.19 21.28
CA PRO A 110 -16.29 -7.81 22.23
C PRO A 110 -17.70 -7.82 21.61
N ASP A 111 -18.67 -8.29 22.39
CA ASP A 111 -20.06 -8.38 21.97
C ASP A 111 -20.62 -7.01 21.57
N GLY A 112 -21.43 -6.98 20.52
CA GLY A 112 -22.12 -5.77 20.06
C GLY A 112 -21.27 -4.76 19.27
N ILE A 113 -19.99 -5.05 19.00
CA ILE A 113 -19.15 -4.18 18.14
C ILE A 113 -19.59 -4.26 16.67
N LEU A 114 -19.88 -5.47 16.19
CA LEU A 114 -20.36 -5.72 14.83
C LEU A 114 -21.87 -5.93 14.86
N GLY A 115 -22.55 -5.47 13.81
CA GLY A 115 -23.97 -5.81 13.62
C GLY A 115 -24.13 -7.30 13.31
N ASP A 116 -25.26 -7.89 13.72
CA ASP A 116 -25.54 -9.33 13.61
C ASP A 116 -25.47 -9.88 12.18
N GLU A 117 -25.59 -9.02 11.16
CA GLU A 117 -25.51 -9.40 9.75
C GLU A 117 -24.08 -9.51 9.21
N ILE A 118 -23.07 -9.00 9.92
CA ILE A 118 -21.68 -8.98 9.45
C ILE A 118 -20.99 -10.30 9.80
N ARG A 119 -20.41 -10.95 8.79
CA ARG A 119 -19.65 -12.19 8.98
C ARG A 119 -18.29 -11.88 9.61
N ALA A 120 -18.01 -12.46 10.78
CA ALA A 120 -16.72 -12.30 11.45
C ALA A 120 -16.04 -13.66 11.69
N PHE A 121 -14.74 -13.73 11.39
CA PHE A 121 -13.91 -14.92 11.59
C PHE A 121 -12.69 -14.56 12.45
N GLY A 122 -12.54 -15.24 13.57
CA GLY A 122 -11.37 -15.10 14.44
C GLY A 122 -10.31 -16.15 14.11
N ALA A 123 -9.08 -15.72 13.81
CA ALA A 123 -7.95 -16.61 13.60
C ALA A 123 -6.79 -16.25 14.55
N PRO A 124 -6.09 -17.23 15.15
CA PRO A 124 -5.04 -16.96 16.15
C PRO A 124 -3.71 -16.58 15.48
N LEU A 125 -3.70 -15.51 14.67
CA LEU A 125 -2.60 -15.15 13.77
C LEU A 125 -1.29 -14.89 14.52
N SER A 126 -1.29 -13.95 15.48
CA SER A 126 -0.10 -13.63 16.31
C SER A 126 0.37 -14.84 17.12
N ARG A 127 -0.57 -15.59 17.72
CA ARG A 127 -0.26 -16.78 18.52
C ARG A 127 0.43 -17.85 17.68
N GLN A 128 -0.05 -18.12 16.47
CA GLN A 128 0.59 -19.07 15.54
C GLN A 128 1.94 -18.54 15.05
N ALA A 129 2.04 -17.24 14.75
CA ALA A 129 3.30 -16.62 14.33
C ALA A 129 4.39 -16.75 15.39
N VAL A 130 4.08 -16.40 16.65
CA VAL A 130 5.03 -16.48 17.77
C VAL A 130 5.34 -17.94 18.13
N LYS A 131 4.35 -18.84 18.13
CA LYS A 131 4.55 -20.26 18.45
C LYS A 131 5.50 -20.94 17.46
N THR A 132 5.31 -20.72 16.17
CA THR A 132 6.03 -21.42 15.10
C THR A 132 7.35 -20.73 14.73
N PHE A 133 7.36 -19.40 14.65
CA PHE A 133 8.49 -18.63 14.11
C PHE A 133 9.20 -17.75 15.13
N ARG A 134 8.72 -17.71 16.39
CA ARG A 134 9.25 -16.86 17.48
C ARG A 134 9.23 -15.36 17.14
N ARG A 135 8.46 -14.95 16.13
CA ARG A 135 8.35 -13.56 15.67
C ARG A 135 6.93 -13.27 15.22
N ASP A 136 6.35 -12.21 15.77
CA ASP A 136 4.98 -11.80 15.50
C ASP A 136 4.74 -11.40 14.04
N ILE A 137 5.76 -10.83 13.38
CA ILE A 137 5.67 -10.31 12.01
C ILE A 137 5.14 -11.33 11.00
N TYR A 138 5.33 -12.63 11.20
CA TYR A 138 4.84 -13.66 10.29
C TYR A 138 3.30 -13.81 10.30
N LYS A 139 2.58 -13.13 11.20
CA LYS A 139 1.11 -13.02 11.12
C LYS A 139 0.65 -12.41 9.79
N ASN A 140 1.46 -11.55 9.16
CA ASN A 140 1.19 -11.03 7.81
C ASN A 140 1.19 -12.14 6.73
N SER A 141 2.03 -13.16 6.91
CA SER A 141 2.19 -14.24 5.94
C SER A 141 1.13 -15.30 6.13
N ILE A 142 0.85 -15.63 7.40
CA ILE A 142 -0.27 -16.49 7.79
C ILE A 142 -1.58 -15.90 7.30
N SER A 143 -1.82 -14.61 7.58
CA SER A 143 -3.05 -13.94 7.14
C SER A 143 -3.17 -13.87 5.63
N PHE A 144 -2.08 -13.68 4.88
CA PHE A 144 -2.16 -13.70 3.42
C PHE A 144 -2.68 -15.05 2.87
N GLY A 145 -2.19 -16.18 3.39
CA GLY A 145 -2.70 -17.50 2.99
C GLY A 145 -4.18 -17.66 3.30
N LEU A 146 -4.58 -17.22 4.49
CA LEU A 146 -5.97 -17.27 4.92
C LEU A 146 -6.88 -16.36 4.06
N ILE A 147 -6.46 -15.13 3.81
CA ILE A 147 -7.18 -14.18 2.95
C ILE A 147 -7.30 -14.76 1.55
N GLY A 148 -6.23 -15.31 0.98
CA GLY A 148 -6.28 -15.83 -0.37
C GLY A 148 -7.25 -16.99 -0.51
N ARG A 149 -7.29 -17.93 0.45
CA ARG A 149 -8.29 -19.00 0.46
C ARG A 149 -9.72 -18.48 0.63
N ILE A 150 -9.94 -17.50 1.52
CA ILE A 150 -11.25 -16.85 1.67
C ILE A 150 -11.69 -16.21 0.35
N LEU A 151 -10.78 -15.54 -0.37
CA LEU A 151 -11.09 -14.89 -1.65
C LEU A 151 -11.25 -15.89 -2.81
N GLY A 152 -10.67 -17.09 -2.72
CA GLY A 152 -10.68 -18.08 -3.80
C GLY A 152 -9.41 -18.10 -4.67
N LEU A 153 -8.29 -17.61 -4.15
CA LEU A 153 -6.99 -17.71 -4.80
C LEU A 153 -6.45 -19.14 -4.76
N PRO A 154 -5.91 -19.66 -5.88
CA PRO A 154 -5.18 -20.94 -5.88
C PRO A 154 -3.91 -20.89 -5.03
N ASP A 155 -3.56 -22.01 -4.41
CA ASP A 155 -2.40 -22.09 -3.51
C ASP A 155 -1.08 -21.81 -4.21
N ASP A 156 -0.93 -22.37 -5.41
CA ASP A 156 0.26 -22.17 -6.22
C ASP A 156 0.44 -20.70 -6.62
N THR A 157 -0.64 -19.98 -6.88
CA THR A 157 -0.59 -18.54 -7.19
C THR A 157 -0.08 -17.75 -5.99
N MET A 158 -0.56 -18.07 -4.79
CA MET A 158 -0.08 -17.46 -3.54
C MET A 158 1.39 -17.77 -3.29
N ARG A 159 1.80 -19.03 -3.45
CA ARG A 159 3.19 -19.49 -3.28
C ARG A 159 4.15 -18.77 -4.23
N VAL A 160 3.82 -18.69 -5.52
CA VAL A 160 4.64 -17.98 -6.52
C VAL A 160 4.78 -16.49 -6.20
N SER A 161 3.71 -15.86 -5.69
CA SER A 161 3.78 -14.45 -5.26
C SER A 161 4.74 -14.23 -4.08
N PHE A 162 4.82 -15.19 -3.16
CA PHE A 162 5.79 -15.16 -2.06
C PHE A 162 7.21 -15.30 -2.57
N GLU A 163 7.44 -16.27 -3.47
CA GLU A 163 8.74 -16.50 -4.09
C GLU A 163 9.25 -15.23 -4.78
N ASP A 164 8.39 -14.57 -5.56
CA ASP A 164 8.74 -13.32 -6.23
C ASP A 164 9.07 -12.17 -5.27
N ARG A 165 8.29 -12.03 -4.20
CA ARG A 165 8.45 -10.95 -3.22
C ARG A 165 9.71 -11.11 -2.40
N PHE A 166 9.96 -12.32 -1.90
CA PHE A 166 11.01 -12.58 -0.91
C PHE A 166 12.31 -13.09 -1.54
N LYS A 167 12.41 -13.27 -2.87
CA LYS A 167 13.61 -13.80 -3.55
C LYS A 167 14.91 -13.07 -3.20
N ARG A 168 14.84 -11.76 -2.96
CA ARG A 168 16.00 -10.91 -2.63
C ARG A 168 16.33 -10.86 -1.14
N MET A 169 15.51 -11.48 -0.28
CA MET A 169 15.65 -11.42 1.18
C MET A 169 16.41 -12.62 1.78
N GLY A 170 16.92 -13.52 0.93
CA GLY A 170 17.72 -14.68 1.34
C GLY A 170 16.88 -15.93 1.64
N PRO A 171 17.51 -17.12 1.59
CA PRO A 171 16.81 -18.41 1.60
C PRO A 171 16.08 -18.70 2.91
N GLN A 172 16.63 -18.27 4.05
CA GLN A 172 16.02 -18.49 5.35
C GLN A 172 14.72 -17.69 5.53
N ILE A 173 14.73 -16.42 5.12
CA ILE A 173 13.53 -15.56 5.20
C ILE A 173 12.47 -16.10 4.24
N MET A 174 12.86 -16.49 3.02
CA MET A 174 11.95 -17.14 2.08
C MET A 174 11.26 -18.35 2.69
N LYS A 175 12.05 -19.29 3.25
CA LYS A 175 11.53 -20.51 3.87
C LYS A 175 10.51 -20.20 4.97
N TYR A 176 10.82 -19.28 5.89
CA TYR A 176 9.88 -18.94 6.96
C TYR A 176 8.60 -18.27 6.46
N ASN A 177 8.64 -17.46 5.40
CA ASN A 177 7.43 -16.91 4.82
C ASN A 177 6.59 -17.99 4.11
N LEU A 178 7.21 -18.98 3.45
CA LEU A 178 6.51 -20.12 2.85
C LEU A 178 5.91 -21.06 3.91
N ASP A 179 6.65 -21.34 4.98
CA ASP A 179 6.14 -22.12 6.11
C ASP A 179 4.97 -21.38 6.78
N ALA A 180 5.04 -20.05 6.91
CA ALA A 180 3.96 -19.23 7.45
C ALA A 180 2.73 -19.18 6.53
N LEU A 181 2.95 -19.14 5.21
CA LEU A 181 1.88 -19.28 4.23
C LEU A 181 1.14 -20.62 4.43
N ALA A 182 1.87 -21.73 4.56
CA ALA A 182 1.27 -23.05 4.79
C ALA A 182 0.42 -23.10 6.08
N VAL A 183 0.87 -22.48 7.17
CA VAL A 183 0.06 -22.33 8.39
C VAL A 183 -1.23 -21.56 8.11
N GLY A 184 -1.17 -20.49 7.30
CA GLY A 184 -2.34 -19.73 6.87
C GLY A 184 -3.35 -20.57 6.08
N LEU A 185 -2.87 -21.44 5.19
CA LEU A 185 -3.71 -22.35 4.40
C LEU A 185 -4.40 -23.39 5.28
N SER A 186 -3.68 -24.00 6.24
CA SER A 186 -4.28 -24.92 7.20
C SER A 186 -5.35 -24.27 8.09
N LEU A 187 -5.13 -23.02 8.53
CA LEU A 187 -6.16 -22.26 9.24
C LEU A 187 -7.38 -21.98 8.36
N ALA A 188 -7.20 -21.79 7.06
CA ALA A 188 -8.32 -21.63 6.13
C ALA A 188 -9.13 -22.92 6.00
N ASP A 189 -8.47 -24.07 5.92
CA ASP A 189 -9.13 -25.39 5.91
C ASP A 189 -9.96 -25.61 7.18
N GLU A 190 -9.43 -25.25 8.36
CA GLU A 190 -10.17 -25.31 9.63
C GLU A 190 -11.42 -24.41 9.66
N LEU A 191 -11.40 -23.30 8.94
CA LEU A 191 -12.55 -22.40 8.77
C LEU A 191 -13.49 -22.81 7.62
N GLY A 192 -13.20 -23.90 6.92
CA GLY A 192 -14.02 -24.42 5.81
C GLY A 192 -13.72 -23.80 4.45
N TYR A 193 -12.67 -22.99 4.33
CA TYR A 193 -12.20 -22.42 3.05
C TYR A 193 -11.10 -23.30 2.43
N ILE A 194 -11.49 -24.51 2.05
CA ILE A 194 -10.62 -25.43 1.31
C ILE A 194 -10.38 -24.92 -0.13
N GLU A 195 -9.38 -25.47 -0.81
CA GLU A 195 -8.99 -24.98 -2.13
C GLU A 195 -10.16 -25.08 -3.11
N GLY A 196 -10.41 -24.00 -3.86
CA GLY A 196 -11.56 -23.89 -4.76
C GLY A 196 -12.90 -23.58 -4.10
N GLN A 197 -12.99 -23.50 -2.77
CA GLN A 197 -14.21 -23.14 -2.02
C GLN A 197 -14.20 -21.70 -1.48
N GLY A 198 -13.39 -20.83 -2.06
CA GLY A 198 -13.41 -19.40 -1.73
C GLY A 198 -14.72 -18.72 -2.11
N LEU A 199 -14.82 -17.45 -1.75
CA LEU A 199 -16.01 -16.63 -2.00
C LEU A 199 -16.20 -16.30 -3.48
N TYR A 200 -15.11 -16.20 -4.23
CA TYR A 200 -15.13 -15.76 -5.61
C TYR A 200 -14.40 -16.72 -6.53
N ARG A 201 -14.83 -16.74 -7.79
CA ARG A 201 -14.03 -17.24 -8.90
C ARG A 201 -13.14 -16.10 -9.40
N ILE A 202 -11.84 -16.34 -9.42
CA ILE A 202 -10.86 -15.37 -9.93
C ILE A 202 -10.57 -15.73 -11.37
N GLN A 203 -11.20 -15.02 -12.30
CA GLN A 203 -10.99 -15.23 -13.73
C GLN A 203 -9.66 -14.62 -14.17
N GLU A 204 -8.97 -15.31 -15.06
CA GLU A 204 -7.87 -14.71 -15.80
C GLU A 204 -8.44 -13.74 -16.84
N ILE A 205 -8.22 -12.45 -16.60
CA ILE A 205 -8.60 -11.39 -17.53
C ILE A 205 -7.40 -11.13 -18.43
N GLU A 206 -7.61 -11.03 -19.74
CA GLU A 206 -6.55 -10.62 -20.67
C GLU A 206 -6.14 -9.17 -20.35
N GLY A 207 -5.10 -9.03 -19.53
CA GLY A 207 -4.59 -7.76 -19.04
C GLY A 207 -3.45 -7.24 -19.90
N LYS A 208 -3.43 -5.93 -20.15
CA LYS A 208 -2.23 -5.26 -20.67
C LYS A 208 -1.18 -5.17 -19.56
N PRO A 209 0.13 -5.26 -19.88
CA PRO A 209 1.17 -4.99 -18.90
C PRO A 209 0.97 -3.62 -18.25
N HIS A 210 0.85 -3.61 -16.93
CA HIS A 210 0.66 -2.39 -16.13
C HIS A 210 1.66 -2.30 -14.97
N MET A 211 2.05 -1.07 -14.65
CA MET A 211 2.92 -0.78 -13.50
C MET A 211 2.05 -0.40 -12.31
N LEU A 212 2.29 -1.03 -11.16
CA LEU A 212 1.84 -0.49 -9.89
C LEU A 212 2.86 0.56 -9.46
N ILE A 213 2.45 1.82 -9.51
CA ILE A 213 3.30 2.98 -9.27
C ILE A 213 2.51 3.98 -8.42
N THR A 214 3.17 4.61 -7.46
CA THR A 214 2.56 5.70 -6.69
C THR A 214 2.58 7.02 -7.47
N GLY A 215 1.77 8.01 -7.07
CA GLY A 215 1.76 9.33 -7.71
C GLY A 215 3.12 10.02 -7.69
N ASN A 216 3.86 9.92 -6.58
CA ASN A 216 5.20 10.49 -6.45
C ASN A 216 6.22 9.82 -7.36
N GLU A 217 6.20 8.49 -7.44
CA GLU A 217 7.07 7.74 -8.35
C GLU A 217 6.74 8.05 -9.82
N ALA A 218 5.45 8.19 -10.16
CA ALA A 218 5.02 8.57 -11.50
C ALA A 218 5.47 9.98 -11.87
N MET A 219 5.42 10.94 -10.94
CA MET A 219 5.95 12.29 -11.11
C MET A 219 7.47 12.28 -11.37
N ALA A 220 8.21 11.55 -10.53
CA ALA A 220 9.66 11.42 -10.64
C ALA A 220 10.09 10.72 -11.95
N PHE A 221 9.35 9.67 -12.33
CA PHE A 221 9.54 8.95 -13.58
C PHE A 221 9.28 9.86 -14.79
N GLY A 222 8.16 10.60 -14.78
CA GLY A 222 7.83 11.57 -15.82
C GLY A 222 8.88 12.66 -15.97
N PHE A 223 9.38 13.22 -14.87
CA PHE A 223 10.48 14.19 -14.88
C PHE A 223 11.75 13.63 -15.56
N SER A 224 12.10 12.38 -15.24
CA SER A 224 13.27 11.72 -15.81
C SER A 224 13.12 11.47 -17.32
N VAL A 225 11.95 10.98 -17.74
CA VAL A 225 11.58 10.76 -19.15
C VAL A 225 11.58 12.08 -19.93
N ALA A 226 11.11 13.16 -19.32
CA ALA A 226 11.09 14.49 -19.90
C ALA A 226 12.48 15.15 -19.98
N GLY A 227 13.57 14.44 -19.67
CA GLY A 227 14.93 14.98 -19.75
C GLY A 227 15.34 15.84 -18.55
N GLY A 228 14.63 15.71 -17.42
CA GLY A 228 15.03 16.31 -16.15
C GLY A 228 16.40 15.82 -15.69
N ARG A 229 17.29 16.74 -15.29
CA ARG A 229 18.67 16.41 -14.91
C ARG A 229 19.13 17.03 -13.60
N PHE A 230 18.36 17.91 -13.00
CA PHE A 230 18.65 18.41 -11.65
C PHE A 230 17.41 18.40 -10.78
N PHE A 231 17.55 17.82 -9.59
CA PHE A 231 16.56 17.92 -8.52
C PHE A 231 17.21 18.43 -7.25
N ALA A 232 16.55 19.36 -6.58
CA ALA A 232 16.86 19.74 -5.21
C ALA A 232 15.59 19.67 -4.34
N GLY A 233 15.72 19.21 -3.11
CA GLY A 233 14.59 19.12 -2.19
C GLY A 233 15.01 18.97 -0.74
N TYR A 234 14.08 19.30 0.15
CA TYR A 234 14.17 19.04 1.58
C TYR A 234 13.14 17.96 1.95
N PRO A 235 13.48 16.93 2.76
CA PRO A 235 12.53 15.88 3.12
C PRO A 235 11.30 16.45 3.83
N ILE A 236 10.12 16.31 3.22
CA ILE A 236 8.83 16.70 3.80
C ILE A 236 7.71 15.77 3.31
N THR A 237 6.88 15.26 4.21
CA THR A 237 5.74 14.41 3.82
C THR A 237 4.67 15.25 3.11
N PRO A 238 4.09 14.79 1.98
CA PRO A 238 4.30 13.50 1.30
C PRO A 238 5.29 13.55 0.12
N SER A 239 6.05 14.63 -0.11
CA SER A 239 6.89 14.78 -1.31
C SER A 239 8.22 14.01 -1.27
N THR A 240 8.69 13.56 -0.10
CA THR A 240 10.00 12.87 0.04
C THR A 240 10.18 11.69 -0.91
N ASP A 241 9.12 10.93 -1.21
CA ASP A 241 9.20 9.77 -2.11
C ASP A 241 9.64 10.15 -3.54
N VAL A 242 9.38 11.39 -3.98
CA VAL A 242 9.89 11.91 -5.27
C VAL A 242 11.41 11.96 -5.25
N MET A 243 11.98 12.48 -4.16
CA MET A 243 13.43 12.57 -3.98
C MET A 243 14.05 11.18 -3.87
N ASP A 244 13.48 10.27 -3.07
CA ASP A 244 13.98 8.91 -2.89
C ASP A 244 14.03 8.14 -4.22
N TRP A 245 12.97 8.27 -5.03
CA TRP A 245 12.95 7.67 -6.36
C TRP A 245 14.05 8.27 -7.26
N LEU A 246 14.21 9.59 -7.28
CA LEU A 246 15.23 10.25 -8.11
C LEU A 246 16.65 9.93 -7.64
N ILE A 247 16.93 9.85 -6.34
CA ILE A 247 18.24 9.45 -5.80
C ILE A 247 18.65 8.08 -6.37
N LYS A 248 17.69 7.15 -6.43
CA LYS A 248 17.94 5.79 -6.90
C LYS A 248 18.18 5.71 -8.42
N TRP A 249 17.44 6.49 -9.22
CA TRP A 249 17.38 6.29 -10.67
C TRP A 249 18.04 7.40 -11.49
N SER A 250 17.90 8.67 -11.09
CA SER A 250 18.38 9.83 -11.85
C SER A 250 19.87 9.80 -12.20
N PRO A 251 20.80 9.34 -11.32
CA PRO A 251 22.22 9.24 -11.65
C PRO A 251 22.53 8.37 -12.87
N GLN A 252 21.72 7.33 -13.13
CA GLN A 252 21.89 6.45 -14.28
C GLN A 252 21.61 7.15 -15.62
N PHE A 253 20.90 8.29 -15.56
CA PHE A 253 20.56 9.12 -16.72
C PHE A 253 21.39 10.42 -16.77
N GLY A 254 22.45 10.52 -15.96
CA GLY A 254 23.29 11.71 -15.85
C GLY A 254 22.65 12.85 -15.06
N GLY A 255 21.60 12.56 -14.28
CA GLY A 255 20.98 13.54 -13.41
C GLY A 255 21.66 13.65 -12.04
N VAL A 256 21.51 14.81 -11.41
CA VAL A 256 22.02 15.12 -10.07
C VAL A 256 20.85 15.37 -9.14
N VAL A 257 20.91 14.78 -7.95
CA VAL A 257 19.89 14.93 -6.91
C VAL A 257 20.56 15.46 -5.66
N ARG A 258 20.06 16.56 -5.11
CA ARG A 258 20.60 17.21 -3.91
C ARG A 258 19.53 17.30 -2.84
N GLN A 259 19.80 16.67 -1.71
CA GLN A 259 19.11 16.99 -0.48
C GLN A 259 19.68 18.31 0.04
N ALA A 260 18.86 19.35 0.08
CA ALA A 260 19.19 20.64 0.66
C ALA A 260 18.94 20.63 2.18
N GLU A 261 19.44 21.65 2.86
CA GLU A 261 19.27 21.87 4.28
C GLU A 261 17.87 22.39 4.66
N ASP A 262 17.21 23.10 3.74
CA ASP A 262 15.85 23.61 3.85
C ASP A 262 15.25 23.90 2.44
N GLU A 263 13.98 24.33 2.40
CA GLU A 263 13.31 24.68 1.16
C GLU A 263 13.83 25.96 0.47
N LEU A 264 14.47 26.88 1.19
CA LEU A 264 15.07 28.08 0.62
C LEU A 264 16.31 27.71 -0.20
N SER A 265 17.17 26.88 0.36
CA SER A 265 18.34 26.35 -0.34
C SER A 265 17.94 25.44 -1.50
N ALA A 266 16.88 24.63 -1.34
CA ALA A 266 16.38 23.80 -2.43
C ALA A 266 15.97 24.61 -3.67
N ILE A 267 15.13 25.65 -3.50
CA ILE A 267 14.69 26.48 -4.63
C ILE A 267 15.84 27.29 -5.23
N ASN A 268 16.74 27.83 -4.41
CA ASN A 268 17.87 28.63 -4.90
C ASN A 268 18.92 27.80 -5.65
N MET A 269 19.21 26.57 -5.20
CA MET A 269 20.03 25.62 -5.95
C MET A 269 19.40 25.29 -7.31
N ALA A 270 18.08 25.08 -7.31
CA ALA A 270 17.33 24.74 -8.50
C ALA A 270 17.27 25.90 -9.51
N ILE A 271 17.11 27.14 -9.05
CA ILE A 271 17.26 28.36 -9.87
C ILE A 271 18.64 28.41 -10.51
N GLY A 272 19.70 28.21 -9.72
CA GLY A 272 21.08 28.18 -10.24
C GLY A 272 21.28 27.13 -11.34
N SER A 273 20.71 25.94 -11.17
CA SER A 273 20.76 24.90 -12.20
C SER A 273 19.94 25.21 -13.45
N ALA A 274 18.75 25.81 -13.28
CA ALA A 274 17.91 26.21 -14.41
C ALA A 274 18.59 27.26 -15.30
N LEU A 275 19.32 28.21 -14.70
CA LEU A 275 20.10 29.22 -15.42
C LEU A 275 21.21 28.64 -16.29
N THR A 276 21.70 27.43 -16.00
CA THR A 276 22.68 26.74 -16.87
C THR A 276 22.03 26.01 -18.05
N GLY A 277 20.71 26.14 -18.24
CA GLY A 277 19.93 25.43 -19.26
C GLY A 277 19.47 24.03 -18.84
N THR A 278 19.65 23.65 -17.57
CA THR A 278 19.24 22.32 -17.08
C THR A 278 17.74 22.27 -16.81
N ARG A 279 17.07 21.18 -17.23
CA ARG A 279 15.69 20.92 -16.81
C ARG A 279 15.66 20.50 -15.35
N THR A 280 15.01 21.33 -14.55
CA THR A 280 15.11 21.29 -13.10
C THR A 280 13.74 21.19 -12.44
N MET A 281 13.67 20.40 -11.36
CA MET A 281 12.47 20.25 -10.54
C MET A 281 12.82 20.34 -9.05
N VAL A 282 11.91 20.92 -8.26
CA VAL A 282 11.86 20.74 -6.81
C VAL A 282 10.54 20.09 -6.44
N ALA A 283 10.49 19.38 -5.30
CA ALA A 283 9.25 18.84 -4.76
C ALA A 283 9.12 19.17 -3.27
N THR A 284 7.96 19.68 -2.89
CA THR A 284 7.65 20.15 -1.53
C THR A 284 6.15 19.95 -1.22
N CYS A 285 5.66 20.52 -0.13
CA CYS A 285 4.24 20.68 0.17
C CYS A 285 3.98 22.04 0.81
N GLY A 286 2.74 22.33 1.19
CA GLY A 286 2.27 23.65 1.69
C GLY A 286 3.25 24.47 2.55
N PRO A 287 3.82 23.93 3.65
CA PRO A 287 4.81 24.66 4.46
C PRO A 287 6.06 25.07 3.68
N GLY A 288 6.64 24.14 2.92
CA GLY A 288 7.83 24.42 2.13
C GLY A 288 7.54 25.33 0.93
N LEU A 289 6.35 25.21 0.32
CA LEU A 289 5.90 26.13 -0.73
C LEU A 289 5.78 27.58 -0.20
N SER A 290 5.40 27.76 1.06
CA SER A 290 5.39 29.07 1.73
C SER A 290 6.80 29.65 1.87
N LEU A 291 7.80 28.82 2.15
CA LEU A 291 9.20 29.24 2.23
C LEU A 291 9.76 29.60 0.85
N MET A 292 9.36 28.89 -0.21
CA MET A 292 9.85 29.11 -1.57
C MET A 292 9.31 30.38 -2.26
N GLN A 293 8.41 31.15 -1.63
CA GLN A 293 7.72 32.29 -2.28
C GLN A 293 8.66 33.35 -2.85
N GLU A 294 9.76 33.67 -2.15
CA GLU A 294 10.76 34.61 -2.66
C GLU A 294 11.43 34.09 -3.95
N GLY A 295 11.84 32.82 -3.95
CA GLY A 295 12.40 32.16 -5.13
C GLY A 295 11.39 32.07 -6.29
N ILE A 296 10.11 31.83 -6.00
CA ILE A 296 9.04 31.85 -7.01
C ILE A 296 8.91 33.25 -7.63
N GLY A 297 8.99 34.31 -6.83
CA GLY A 297 9.03 35.68 -7.33
C GLY A 297 10.22 35.93 -8.27
N GLN A 298 11.39 35.40 -7.93
CA GLN A 298 12.58 35.46 -8.77
C GLN A 298 12.43 34.69 -10.09
N LEU A 299 11.80 33.50 -10.07
CA LEU A 299 11.52 32.73 -11.29
C LEU A 299 10.69 33.53 -12.29
N GLY A 300 9.63 34.20 -11.79
CA GLY A 300 8.78 35.04 -12.61
C GLY A 300 9.51 36.27 -13.18
N MET A 301 10.28 36.97 -12.34
CA MET A 301 11.04 38.16 -12.75
C MET A 301 12.14 37.83 -13.76
N GLY A 302 12.84 36.71 -13.58
CA GLY A 302 13.97 36.31 -14.42
C GLY A 302 13.59 35.43 -15.62
N GLU A 303 12.30 35.14 -15.82
CA GLU A 303 11.80 34.22 -16.85
C GLU A 303 12.50 32.84 -16.81
N ILE A 304 12.79 32.34 -15.60
CA ILE A 304 13.60 31.13 -15.39
C ILE A 304 12.68 29.89 -15.38
N PRO A 305 12.85 28.92 -16.28
CA PRO A 305 12.00 27.73 -16.32
C PRO A 305 12.35 26.75 -15.19
N LEU A 306 11.39 26.48 -14.31
CA LEU A 306 11.53 25.52 -13.20
C LEU A 306 10.18 24.88 -12.85
N VAL A 307 10.17 23.57 -12.59
CA VAL A 307 8.97 22.86 -12.12
C VAL A 307 8.97 22.74 -10.60
N ILE A 308 7.89 23.18 -9.96
CA ILE A 308 7.67 23.02 -8.52
C ILE A 308 6.51 22.04 -8.33
N VAL A 309 6.79 20.90 -7.70
CA VAL A 309 5.76 19.93 -7.31
C VAL A 309 5.28 20.26 -5.91
N ASP A 310 4.03 20.70 -5.80
CA ASP A 310 3.32 20.82 -4.52
C ASP A 310 2.50 19.56 -4.25
N ALA A 311 3.07 18.65 -3.45
CA ALA A 311 2.38 17.46 -2.98
C ALA A 311 1.48 17.86 -1.79
N GLN A 312 0.33 18.45 -2.11
CA GLN A 312 -0.60 19.03 -1.14
C GLN A 312 -0.98 18.05 -0.02
N ARG A 313 -1.07 18.58 1.20
CA ARG A 313 -1.51 17.87 2.41
C ARG A 313 -2.41 18.77 3.26
N GLY A 314 -3.04 18.23 4.31
CA GLY A 314 -3.94 18.99 5.17
C GLY A 314 -3.22 20.18 5.84
N GLY A 315 -3.75 21.40 5.67
CA GLY A 315 -3.29 22.62 6.34
C GLY A 315 -4.32 23.20 7.32
N PRO A 316 -4.10 24.40 7.89
CA PRO A 316 -2.94 25.29 7.71
C PRO A 316 -1.73 24.89 8.61
N SER A 317 -0.59 25.58 8.44
CA SER A 317 0.65 25.35 9.20
C SER A 317 1.13 23.89 9.08
N THR A 318 1.52 23.22 10.17
CA THR A 318 1.87 21.80 10.16
C THR A 318 0.70 20.95 9.65
N GLY A 319 -0.52 21.30 10.07
CA GLY A 319 -1.78 20.67 9.66
C GLY A 319 -1.84 19.16 9.94
N MET A 320 -2.26 18.39 8.93
CA MET A 320 -2.28 16.93 8.93
C MET A 320 -1.24 16.43 7.92
N PRO A 321 -0.04 16.02 8.39
CA PRO A 321 1.07 15.68 7.49
C PRO A 321 0.90 14.42 6.67
N THR A 322 0.01 13.52 7.10
CA THR A 322 -0.24 12.18 6.55
C THR A 322 -1.63 12.08 5.99
#